data_AF-A0A4V1N2R7-F1
#
_entry.id   AF-A0A4V1N2R7-F1
#
_cell.length_a   1.000
_cell.length_b   1.000
_cell.length_c   1.000
_cell.angle_alpha   90.00
_cell.angle_beta   90.00
_cell.angle_gamma   90.00
#
_symmetry.space_group_name_H-M   'P 1'
#
loop_
_entity.id
_entity.type
_entity.pdbx_description
1 polymer ?
#
loop_
_entity_poly.entity_id
_entity_poly.type
_entity_poly.pdbx_seq_one_letter_code
_entity_poly.pdbx_strand_id
1 'polypeptide(L)'
;MLHAFFKKYGYTLIYLLVVVLLLFFFVPNEKKHYFDGDVKAFHDSYYWKIMSSMAVGIYLLFFYFLKIYRNSWKEIGKSTLAFAVVCLFFSFLFQNIFMAFLLRINRTNTCELILENYVITHDDTHYLIAKELKTNAYIFDKEFFEVYGKLGKKSLHVNDTLQITSKKGLLGIRFH
;
A
#
# COMPACT_ATOMS: atom_id res chain seq x y z
N MET A 1 5.97 -3.34 41.11
CA MET A 1 5.03 -2.53 40.30
C MET A 1 5.17 -2.81 38.80
N LEU A 2 6.37 -2.71 38.20
CA LEU A 2 6.60 -3.07 36.78
C LEU A 2 6.20 -4.51 36.42
N HIS A 3 6.56 -5.50 37.24
CA HIS A 3 6.26 -6.91 36.92
C HIS A 3 4.75 -7.21 36.85
N ALA A 4 3.95 -6.61 37.74
CA ALA A 4 2.49 -6.71 37.70
C ALA A 4 1.89 -6.00 36.48
N PHE A 5 2.50 -4.89 36.04
CA PHE A 5 2.10 -4.17 34.83
C PHE A 5 2.35 -5.02 33.57
N PHE A 6 3.53 -5.61 33.41
CA PHE A 6 3.83 -6.49 32.27
C PHE A 6 3.00 -7.78 32.28
N LYS A 7 2.68 -8.34 33.45
CA LYS A 7 1.79 -9.51 33.56
C LYS A 7 0.36 -9.19 33.09
N LYS A 8 -0.12 -7.97 33.32
CA LYS A 8 -1.49 -7.56 32.95
C LYS A 8 -1.60 -7.03 31.51
N TYR A 9 -0.61 -6.28 31.04
CA TYR A 9 -0.66 -5.54 29.77
C TYR A 9 0.38 -6.01 28.74
N GLY A 10 1.16 -7.06 29.03
CA GLY A 10 2.24 -7.52 28.15
C GLY A 10 1.80 -7.77 26.71
N TYR A 11 0.65 -8.43 26.51
CA TYR A 11 0.11 -8.65 25.16
C TYR A 11 -0.25 -7.36 24.43
N THR A 12 -0.87 -6.40 25.13
CA THR A 12 -1.20 -5.10 24.54
C THR A 12 0.06 -4.33 24.17
N LEU A 13 1.10 -4.38 25.01
CA LEU A 13 2.39 -3.74 24.74
C LEU A 13 3.09 -4.36 23.53
N ILE A 14 3.11 -5.69 23.44
CA ILE A 14 3.65 -6.40 22.28
C ILE A 14 2.86 -6.03 21.02
N TYR A 15 1.53 -6.03 21.09
CA TYR A 15 0.68 -5.62 19.97
C TYR A 15 1.00 -4.19 19.50
N LEU A 16 1.07 -3.23 20.42
CA LEU A 16 1.41 -1.85 20.09
C LEU A 16 2.80 -1.73 19.48
N LEU A 17 3.78 -2.46 20.02
CA LEU A 17 5.13 -2.51 19.47
C LEU A 17 5.12 -3.04 18.02
N VAL A 18 4.39 -4.11 17.74
CA VAL A 18 4.24 -4.64 16.38
C VAL A 18 3.59 -3.63 15.45
N VAL A 19 2.53 -2.94 15.88
CA VAL A 19 1.88 -1.89 15.08
C VAL A 19 2.83 -0.74 14.79
N VAL A 20 3.63 -0.30 15.77
CA VAL A 20 4.66 0.72 15.59
C VAL A 20 5.71 0.25 14.58
N LEU A 21 6.20 -0.98 14.69
CA LEU A 21 7.15 -1.53 13.74
C LEU A 21 6.58 -1.57 12.31
N LEU A 22 5.31 -1.95 12.17
CA LEU A 22 4.64 -1.96 10.88
C LEU A 22 4.50 -0.54 10.30
N LEU A 23 4.10 0.45 11.10
CA LEU A 23 3.88 1.81 10.62
C LEU A 23 5.18 2.56 10.30
N PHE A 24 6.21 2.42 11.12
CA PHE A 24 7.43 3.23 11.02
C PHE A 24 8.54 2.55 10.22
N PHE A 25 8.52 1.22 10.10
CA PHE A 25 9.56 0.49 9.35
C PHE A 25 8.99 -0.20 8.12
N PHE A 26 7.93 -1.00 8.27
CA PHE A 26 7.40 -1.78 7.14
C PHE A 26 6.74 -0.91 6.08
N VAL A 27 5.81 -0.02 6.47
CA VAL A 27 5.09 0.84 5.51
C VAL A 27 6.05 1.72 4.69
N PRO A 28 7.00 2.46 5.29
CA PRO A 28 7.94 3.25 4.51
C PRO A 28 8.86 2.39 3.65
N ASN A 29 9.28 1.21 4.15
CA ASN A 29 10.13 0.31 3.37
C ASN A 29 9.43 -0.20 2.10
N GLU A 30 8.15 -0.58 2.18
CA GLU A 30 7.44 -1.06 1.00
C GLU A 30 7.12 0.06 0.02
N LYS A 31 6.83 1.28 0.48
CA LYS A 31 6.56 2.42 -0.41
C LYS A 31 7.75 2.83 -1.27
N LYS A 32 8.99 2.74 -0.75
CA LYS A 32 10.24 3.10 -1.48
C LYS A 32 10.48 2.34 -2.78
N HIS A 33 9.76 1.24 -3.02
CA HIS A 33 9.89 0.43 -4.23
C HIS A 33 8.94 0.87 -5.35
N TYR A 34 8.14 1.91 -5.11
CA TYR A 34 7.08 2.33 -6.00
C TYR A 34 7.13 3.84 -6.15
N PHE A 35 6.79 4.33 -7.35
CA PHE A 35 6.47 5.75 -7.48
C PHE A 35 5.11 6.04 -6.85
N ASP A 36 4.99 7.21 -6.22
CA ASP A 36 3.76 7.67 -5.57
C ASP A 36 2.56 7.67 -6.54
N GLY A 37 2.80 7.98 -7.83
CA GLY A 37 1.79 7.95 -8.88
C GLY A 37 1.18 6.56 -9.08
N ASP A 38 2.00 5.51 -9.09
CA ASP A 38 1.53 4.12 -9.24
C ASP A 38 0.79 3.63 -8.00
N VAL A 39 1.28 3.98 -6.80
CA VAL A 39 0.60 3.65 -5.54
C VAL A 39 -0.77 4.31 -5.48
N LYS A 40 -0.87 5.58 -5.88
CA LYS A 40 -2.13 6.32 -5.90
C LYS A 40 -3.10 5.76 -6.95
N ALA A 41 -2.63 5.49 -8.16
CA ALA A 41 -3.45 4.89 -9.21
C ALA A 41 -4.01 3.51 -8.78
N PHE A 42 -3.19 2.70 -8.11
CA PHE A 42 -3.63 1.43 -7.54
C PHE A 42 -4.64 1.61 -6.41
N HIS A 43 -4.40 2.57 -5.51
CA HIS A 43 -5.32 2.90 -4.43
C HIS A 43 -6.72 3.24 -4.96
N ASP A 44 -6.79 4.10 -5.97
CA ASP A 44 -8.07 4.59 -6.47
C ASP A 44 -8.79 3.53 -7.34
N SER A 45 -8.03 2.68 -8.04
CA SER A 45 -8.58 1.73 -9.02
C SER A 45 -8.88 0.33 -8.47
N TYR A 46 -8.09 -0.15 -7.51
CA TYR A 46 -8.07 -1.57 -7.10
C TYR A 46 -8.12 -1.80 -5.60
N TYR A 47 -7.51 -0.94 -4.78
CA TYR A 47 -7.44 -1.16 -3.33
C TYR A 47 -8.80 -1.43 -2.71
N TRP A 48 -9.79 -0.56 -2.98
CA TRP A 48 -11.13 -0.73 -2.43
C TRP A 48 -11.86 -1.96 -2.94
N LYS A 49 -11.58 -2.43 -4.17
CA LYS A 49 -12.14 -3.67 -4.71
C LYS A 49 -11.60 -4.90 -3.97
N ILE A 50 -10.29 -4.92 -3.72
CA ILE A 50 -9.65 -5.99 -2.96
C ILE A 50 -10.14 -5.97 -1.51
N MET A 51 -10.14 -4.80 -0.86
CA MET A 51 -10.57 -4.68 0.53
C MET A 51 -12.05 -5.01 0.71
N SER A 52 -12.94 -4.60 -0.20
CA SER A 52 -14.36 -4.92 -0.11
C SER A 52 -14.62 -6.42 -0.29
N SER A 53 -13.94 -7.07 -1.25
CA SER A 53 -14.07 -8.53 -1.44
C SER A 53 -13.57 -9.32 -0.22
N MET A 54 -12.44 -8.92 0.38
CA MET A 54 -11.94 -9.50 1.62
C MET A 54 -12.93 -9.28 2.78
N ALA A 55 -13.47 -8.06 2.91
CA ALA A 55 -14.42 -7.72 3.96
C ALA A 55 -15.70 -8.55 3.86
N VAL A 56 -16.25 -8.73 2.65
CA VAL A 56 -17.41 -9.59 2.41
C VAL A 56 -17.11 -11.04 2.79
N GLY A 57 -15.95 -11.56 2.40
CA GLY A 57 -15.54 -12.93 2.76
C GLY A 57 -15.46 -13.15 4.27
N ILE A 58 -14.78 -12.25 4.99
CA ILE A 58 -14.67 -12.29 6.45
C ILE A 58 -16.04 -12.19 7.11
N TYR A 59 -16.89 -11.30 6.61
CA TYR A 59 -18.25 -11.11 7.13
C TYR A 59 -19.11 -12.37 6.96
N LEU A 60 -19.06 -13.02 5.79
CA LEU A 60 -19.76 -14.28 5.54
C LEU A 60 -19.26 -15.41 6.44
N LEU A 61 -17.96 -15.52 6.64
CA LEU A 61 -17.37 -16.51 7.55
C LEU A 61 -17.81 -16.27 9.00
N PHE A 62 -17.77 -15.02 9.46
CA PHE A 62 -18.20 -14.66 10.80
C PHE A 62 -19.70 -14.92 11.01
N PHE A 63 -20.53 -14.55 10.04
CA PHE A 63 -21.97 -14.82 10.07
C PHE A 63 -22.26 -16.32 10.11
N TYR A 64 -21.58 -17.12 9.28
CA TYR A 64 -21.72 -18.57 9.27
C TYR A 64 -21.30 -19.19 10.61
N PHE A 65 -20.18 -18.74 11.17
CA PHE A 65 -19.73 -19.12 12.51
C PHE A 65 -20.82 -18.82 13.55
N LEU A 66 -21.38 -17.60 13.57
CA LEU A 66 -22.45 -17.25 14.50
C LEU A 66 -23.70 -18.12 14.33
N LYS A 67 -24.06 -18.49 13.09
CA LYS A 67 -25.19 -19.38 12.82
C LYS A 67 -25.00 -20.78 13.40
N ILE A 68 -23.77 -21.30 13.46
CA ILE A 68 -23.46 -22.60 14.06
C ILE A 68 -23.61 -22.55 15.59
N TYR A 69 -23.12 -21.48 16.21
CA TYR A 69 -23.00 -21.40 17.67
C TYR A 69 -24.14 -20.66 18.37
N ARG A 70 -25.00 -19.95 17.62
CA ARG A 70 -26.13 -19.20 18.18
C ARG A 70 -27.43 -19.54 17.47
N ASN A 71 -28.47 -19.80 18.25
CA ASN A 71 -29.80 -20.11 17.73
C ASN A 71 -30.70 -18.88 17.54
N SER A 72 -30.34 -17.74 18.14
CA SER A 72 -31.17 -16.53 18.13
C SER A 72 -30.77 -15.55 17.03
N TRP A 73 -31.65 -15.34 16.04
CA TRP A 73 -31.49 -14.34 14.98
C TRP A 73 -31.26 -12.92 15.50
N LYS A 74 -31.88 -12.56 16.63
CA LYS A 74 -31.69 -11.23 17.27
C LYS A 74 -30.26 -11.05 17.77
N GLU A 75 -29.65 -12.10 18.32
CA GLU A 75 -28.27 -12.04 18.80
C GLU A 75 -27.26 -12.05 17.67
N ILE A 76 -27.54 -12.84 16.62
CA ILE A 76 -26.74 -12.86 15.40
C ILE A 76 -26.70 -11.45 14.79
N GLY A 77 -27.86 -10.80 14.63
CA GLY A 77 -27.95 -9.44 14.10
C GLY A 77 -27.13 -8.43 14.91
N LYS A 78 -27.27 -8.43 16.24
CA LYS A 78 -26.51 -7.52 17.13
C LYS A 78 -25.00 -7.77 17.04
N SER A 79 -24.58 -9.02 17.10
CA SER A 79 -23.15 -9.41 17.04
C SER A 79 -22.54 -9.06 15.69
N THR A 80 -23.31 -9.25 14.62
CA THR A 80 -22.90 -8.94 13.25
C THR A 80 -22.74 -7.43 13.04
N LEU A 81 -23.67 -6.62 13.57
CA LEU A 81 -23.55 -5.16 13.52
C LEU A 81 -22.34 -4.66 14.31
N ALA A 82 -22.15 -5.17 15.53
CA ALA A 82 -20.98 -4.83 16.33
C ALA A 82 -19.67 -5.20 15.62
N PHE A 83 -19.62 -6.39 15.00
CA PHE A 83 -18.49 -6.82 14.20
C PHE A 83 -18.23 -5.90 13.00
N ALA A 84 -19.28 -5.48 12.28
CA ALA A 84 -19.13 -4.53 11.16
C ALA A 84 -18.52 -3.20 11.61
N VAL A 85 -18.95 -2.65 12.75
CA VAL A 85 -18.39 -1.42 13.32
C VAL A 85 -16.91 -1.59 13.66
N VAL A 86 -16.55 -2.72 14.29
CA VAL A 86 -15.14 -3.05 14.59
C VAL A 86 -14.32 -3.15 13.31
N CYS A 87 -14.81 -3.88 12.29
CA CYS A 87 -14.13 -4.00 11.01
C CYS A 87 -13.94 -2.66 10.32
N LEU A 88 -14.93 -1.76 10.33
CA LEU A 88 -14.80 -0.41 9.78
C LEU A 88 -13.72 0.39 10.50
N PHE A 89 -13.72 0.37 11.84
CA PHE A 89 -12.71 1.05 12.64
C PHE A 89 -11.29 0.54 12.34
N PHE A 90 -11.11 -0.78 12.28
CA PHE A 90 -9.82 -1.38 11.94
C PHE A 90 -9.42 -1.11 10.49
N SER A 91 -10.36 -1.10 9.54
CA SER A 91 -10.07 -0.83 8.13
C SER A 91 -9.53 0.59 7.93
N PHE A 92 -10.07 1.55 8.68
CA PHE A 92 -9.58 2.93 8.70
C PHE A 92 -8.20 3.04 9.36
N LEU A 93 -8.04 2.46 10.57
CA LEU A 93 -6.80 2.61 11.34
C LEU A 93 -5.60 1.90 10.70
N PHE A 94 -5.84 0.78 10.01
CA PHE A 94 -4.80 -0.06 9.42
C PHE A 94 -4.66 0.09 7.89
N GLN A 95 -5.34 1.06 7.27
CA GLN A 95 -5.32 1.26 5.80
C GLN A 95 -3.89 1.29 5.22
N ASN A 96 -2.98 2.05 5.84
CA ASN A 96 -1.60 2.15 5.38
C ASN A 96 -0.84 0.82 5.47
N ILE A 97 -1.10 0.04 6.51
CA ILE A 97 -0.49 -1.29 6.70
C ILE A 97 -1.03 -2.25 5.65
N PHE A 98 -2.35 -2.28 5.41
CA PHE A 98 -2.95 -3.12 4.37
C PHE A 98 -2.43 -2.77 2.98
N MET A 99 -2.30 -1.48 2.67
CA MET A 99 -1.69 -1.03 1.42
C MET A 99 -0.27 -1.57 1.29
N ALA A 100 0.58 -1.42 2.32
CA ALA A 100 1.95 -1.94 2.30
C ALA A 100 2.00 -3.47 2.11
N PHE A 101 1.07 -4.22 2.70
CA PHE A 101 0.96 -5.66 2.44
C PHE A 101 0.58 -5.99 0.99
N LEU A 102 -0.34 -5.23 0.38
CA LEU A 102 -0.70 -5.42 -1.03
C LEU A 102 0.47 -5.09 -1.95
N LEU A 103 1.21 -4.02 -1.66
CA LEU A 103 2.46 -3.71 -2.36
C LEU A 103 3.47 -4.86 -2.19
N ARG A 104 3.66 -5.37 -0.98
CA ARG A 104 4.53 -6.53 -0.75
C ARG A 104 4.11 -7.74 -1.59
N ILE A 105 2.82 -8.07 -1.60
CA ILE A 105 2.26 -9.18 -2.38
C ILE A 105 2.51 -8.96 -3.88
N ASN A 106 2.31 -7.74 -4.37
CA ASN A 106 2.59 -7.38 -5.76
C ASN A 106 4.05 -7.67 -6.13
N ARG A 107 5.00 -7.40 -5.23
CA ARG A 107 6.44 -7.63 -5.44
C ARG A 107 6.91 -9.07 -5.30
N THR A 108 6.13 -9.95 -4.69
CA THR A 108 6.55 -11.36 -4.46
C THR A 108 6.89 -12.07 -5.76
N ASN A 109 6.17 -11.79 -6.86
CA ASN A 109 6.44 -12.35 -8.17
C ASN A 109 6.54 -11.24 -9.22
N THR A 110 7.58 -11.31 -10.05
CA THR A 110 7.71 -10.46 -11.24
C THR A 110 7.00 -11.13 -12.38
N CYS A 111 5.93 -10.52 -12.89
CA CYS A 111 5.18 -11.05 -14.02
C CYS A 111 5.79 -10.61 -15.36
N GLU A 112 6.35 -9.40 -15.41
CA GLU A 112 6.82 -8.81 -16.66
C GLU A 112 7.92 -7.76 -16.39
N LEU A 113 8.88 -7.66 -17.30
CA LEU A 113 9.83 -6.54 -17.37
C LEU A 113 9.31 -5.54 -18.40
N ILE A 114 9.11 -4.30 -17.98
CA ILE A 114 8.62 -3.22 -18.82
C ILE A 114 9.74 -2.22 -19.01
N LEU A 115 10.03 -1.89 -20.27
CA LEU A 115 10.99 -0.87 -20.62
C LEU A 115 10.23 0.42 -20.95
N GLU A 116 10.44 1.43 -20.13
CA GLU A 116 9.68 2.68 -20.13
C GLU A 116 10.56 3.82 -20.60
N ASN A 117 10.05 4.60 -21.56
CA ASN A 117 10.72 5.77 -22.07
C ASN A 117 10.09 7.01 -21.46
N TYR A 118 10.89 7.75 -20.72
CA TYR A 118 10.54 9.04 -20.14
C TYR A 118 11.23 10.15 -20.91
N VAL A 119 10.57 11.30 -21.03
CA VAL A 119 11.18 12.53 -21.52
C VAL A 119 11.25 13.51 -20.38
N ILE A 120 12.41 14.15 -20.21
CA ILE A 120 12.58 15.22 -19.23
C ILE A 120 11.86 16.48 -19.73
N THR A 121 10.90 16.97 -18.96
CA THR A 121 10.16 18.22 -19.25
C THR A 121 10.19 19.15 -18.05
N HIS A 122 9.66 20.37 -18.20
CA HIS A 122 9.37 21.24 -17.07
C HIS A 122 7.94 21.05 -16.59
N ASP A 123 7.73 21.13 -15.28
CA ASP A 123 6.42 21.41 -14.68
C ASP A 123 6.10 22.92 -14.77
N ASP A 124 4.84 23.27 -14.57
CA ASP A 124 4.33 24.65 -14.46
C ASP A 124 5.07 25.47 -13.38
N THR A 125 5.70 24.78 -12.41
CA THR A 125 6.51 25.35 -11.33
C THR A 125 8.02 25.40 -11.61
N HIS A 126 8.45 25.18 -12.85
CA HIS A 126 9.84 25.21 -13.36
C HIS A 126 10.78 24.08 -12.87
N TYR A 127 10.30 23.07 -12.14
CA TYR A 127 11.10 21.88 -11.81
C TYR A 127 11.20 20.93 -13.00
N LEU A 128 12.35 20.23 -13.14
CA LEU A 128 12.51 19.14 -14.10
C LEU A 128 11.69 17.94 -13.64
N ILE A 129 10.89 17.37 -14.53
CA ILE A 129 10.06 16.20 -14.29
C ILE A 129 10.31 15.16 -15.39
N ALA A 130 10.17 13.88 -15.06
CA ALA A 130 10.20 12.82 -16.06
C ALA A 130 8.78 12.43 -16.44
N LYS A 131 8.42 12.66 -17.71
CA LYS A 131 7.09 12.35 -18.25
C LYS A 131 7.14 11.08 -19.08
N GLU A 132 6.31 10.08 -18.72
CA GLU A 132 6.20 8.85 -19.48
C GLU A 132 5.50 9.13 -20.83
N LEU A 133 6.13 8.72 -21.93
CA LEU A 133 5.62 8.99 -23.29
C LEU A 133 4.27 8.30 -23.58
N LYS A 134 3.99 7.16 -22.96
CA LYS A 134 2.80 6.34 -23.27
C LYS A 134 1.56 6.73 -22.47
N THR A 135 1.73 7.07 -21.20
CA THR A 135 0.62 7.23 -20.26
C THR A 135 0.42 8.67 -19.82
N ASN A 136 1.34 9.59 -20.17
CA ASN A 136 1.45 10.92 -19.56
C ASN A 136 1.58 10.88 -18.03
N ALA A 137 1.96 9.74 -17.43
CA ALA A 137 2.30 9.69 -16.03
C ALA A 137 3.55 10.53 -15.77
N TYR A 138 3.57 11.24 -14.66
CA TYR A 138 4.68 12.09 -14.26
C TYR A 138 5.35 11.50 -13.05
N ILE A 139 6.68 11.44 -13.08
CA ILE A 139 7.48 11.20 -11.89
C ILE A 139 7.83 12.57 -11.32
N PHE A 140 7.03 13.02 -10.36
CA PHE A 140 7.27 14.21 -9.55
C PHE A 140 8.01 13.79 -8.29
N ASP A 141 9.24 13.32 -8.43
CA ASP A 141 9.87 12.70 -7.27
C ASP A 141 11.28 13.18 -7.02
N LYS A 142 11.49 13.70 -5.81
CA LYS A 142 12.81 13.95 -5.26
C LYS A 142 13.58 12.62 -5.20
N GLU A 143 12.88 11.50 -5.00
CA GLU A 143 13.43 10.14 -5.04
C GLU A 143 13.88 9.72 -6.44
N PHE A 144 13.22 10.16 -7.51
CA PHE A 144 13.67 9.90 -8.89
C PHE A 144 15.05 10.49 -9.13
N PHE A 145 15.27 11.73 -8.69
CA PHE A 145 16.58 12.37 -8.78
C PHE A 145 17.60 11.82 -7.76
N GLU A 146 17.17 11.16 -6.68
CA GLU A 146 18.08 10.46 -5.76
C GLU A 146 18.50 9.06 -6.26
N VAL A 147 17.59 8.34 -6.93
CA VAL A 147 17.81 7.00 -7.49
C VAL A 147 18.50 7.10 -8.85
N TYR A 148 17.97 7.92 -9.75
CA TYR A 148 18.48 8.07 -11.12
C TYR A 148 19.40 9.29 -11.31
N GLY A 149 19.28 10.34 -10.49
CA GLY A 149 20.23 11.46 -10.52
C GLY A 149 21.61 11.14 -9.93
N LYS A 150 21.78 9.97 -9.28
CA LYS A 150 23.10 9.40 -8.96
C LYS A 150 23.88 8.95 -10.20
N LEU A 151 23.21 8.71 -11.34
CA LEU A 151 23.88 8.43 -12.63
C LEU A 151 24.58 9.67 -13.23
N GLY A 152 24.41 10.85 -12.62
CA GLY A 152 25.17 12.03 -12.95
C GLY A 152 24.32 13.28 -12.82
N LYS A 153 24.45 13.98 -11.69
CA LYS A 153 23.84 15.30 -11.40
C LYS A 153 24.22 16.42 -12.38
N LYS A 154 24.84 16.11 -13.53
CA LYS A 154 25.51 17.09 -14.41
C LYS A 154 25.00 17.19 -15.85
N SER A 155 24.03 16.41 -16.34
CA SER A 155 23.66 16.53 -17.76
C SER A 155 22.24 16.12 -18.15
N LEU A 156 21.25 16.18 -17.25
CA LEU A 156 19.85 16.00 -17.67
C LEU A 156 19.31 17.33 -18.20
N HIS A 157 19.12 17.40 -19.51
CA HIS A 157 18.50 18.52 -20.22
C HIS A 157 17.05 18.22 -20.54
N VAL A 158 16.27 19.29 -20.75
CA VAL A 158 14.92 19.18 -21.28
C VAL A 158 14.98 18.49 -22.64
N ASN A 159 14.04 17.58 -22.88
CA ASN A 159 13.96 16.68 -24.03
C ASN A 159 14.93 15.49 -24.03
N ASP A 160 15.76 15.32 -22.99
CA ASP A 160 16.50 14.08 -22.84
C ASP A 160 15.52 12.91 -22.65
N THR A 161 15.86 11.77 -23.27
CA THR A 161 15.10 10.54 -23.13
C THR A 161 15.79 9.64 -22.12
N LEU A 162 15.03 9.16 -21.14
CA LEU A 162 15.48 8.21 -20.13
C LEU A 162 14.76 6.89 -20.33
N GLN A 163 15.53 5.80 -20.31
CA GLN A 163 15.00 4.45 -20.27
C GLN A 163 15.07 3.90 -18.85
N ILE A 164 13.91 3.58 -18.30
CA ILE A 164 13.80 2.92 -17.01
C ILE A 164 13.29 1.50 -17.27
N THR A 165 13.95 0.52 -16.65
CA THR A 165 13.45 -0.85 -16.61
C THR A 165 12.67 -1.04 -15.32
N SER A 166 11.38 -1.29 -15.46
CA SER A 166 10.42 -1.43 -14.37
C SER A 166 9.91 -2.87 -14.34
N LYS A 167 9.58 -3.37 -13.15
CA LYS A 167 8.98 -4.70 -13.00
C LYS A 167 7.50 -4.56 -12.73
N LYS A 168 6.67 -5.30 -13.47
CA LYS A 168 5.24 -5.41 -13.18
C LYS A 168 5.01 -6.57 -12.23
N GLY A 169 4.38 -6.27 -11.09
CA GLY A 169 4.06 -7.27 -10.09
C GLY A 169 2.72 -7.96 -10.31
N LEU A 170 2.39 -8.85 -9.38
CA LEU A 170 1.21 -9.73 -9.44
C LEU A 170 -0.13 -8.98 -9.43
N LEU A 171 -0.19 -7.81 -8.79
CA LEU A 171 -1.39 -6.96 -8.77
C LEU A 171 -1.38 -5.95 -9.93
N GLY A 172 -0.45 -6.08 -10.88
CA GLY A 172 -0.32 -5.21 -12.04
C GLY A 172 0.29 -3.84 -11.74
N ILE A 173 0.79 -3.61 -10.51
CA ILE A 173 1.47 -2.38 -10.12
C ILE A 173 2.95 -2.49 -10.49
N ARG A 174 3.51 -1.39 -11.00
CA ARG A 174 4.92 -1.27 -11.37
C ARG A 174 5.77 -1.02 -10.13
N PHE A 175 6.97 -1.58 -10.08
CA PHE A 175 7.93 -1.38 -9.00
C PHE A 175 9.36 -1.39 -9.53
N HIS A 176 10.27 -0.81 -8.73
CA HIS A 176 11.67 -0.55 -9.08
C HIS A 176 12.63 -1.12 -8.03
#